data_AF-G7QDH3-F1
#
_entry.id   AF-G7QDH3-F1
#
_cell.length_a   1.000
_cell.length_b   1.000
_cell.length_c   1.000
_cell.angle_alpha   90.00
_cell.angle_beta   90.00
_cell.angle_gamma   90.00
#
_symmetry.space_group_name_H-M   'P 1'
#
loop_
_entity.id
_entity.type
_entity.pdbx_description
1 polymer ?
#
loop_
_entity_poly.entity_id
_entity_poly.type
_entity_poly.pdbx_seq_one_letter_code
_entity_poly.pdbx_strand_id
1 'polypeptide(L)'
;MPERPRWWVLALGGPYDPDDFDQREAVRVRLRQELLLQAIVPDEYVWVWDEENRAQLVLRVCPTRAAAESYAAYLTGRGVEVRVCRMQRE
;
A
#
# COMPACT_ATOMS: atom_id res chain seq x y z
N MET A 1 -22.44 15.24 7.49
CA MET A 1 -21.56 15.75 6.41
C MET A 1 -21.18 14.58 5.54
N PRO A 2 -21.24 14.67 4.20
CA PRO A 2 -20.81 13.55 3.36
C PRO A 2 -19.32 13.29 3.63
N GLU A 3 -18.97 12.04 3.90
CA GLU A 3 -17.57 11.64 4.03
C GLU A 3 -16.86 11.99 2.71
N ARG A 4 -15.82 12.84 2.77
CA ARG A 4 -15.03 13.15 1.58
C ARG A 4 -14.37 11.85 1.09
N PRO A 5 -14.32 11.61 -0.23
CA PRO A 5 -13.66 10.41 -0.76
C PRO A 5 -12.21 10.38 -0.30
N ARG A 6 -11.84 9.28 0.36
CA ARG A 6 -10.49 9.01 0.83
C ARG A 6 -9.72 8.25 -0.24
N TRP A 7 -8.50 8.66 -0.54
CA TRP A 7 -7.62 8.04 -1.52
C TRP A 7 -6.50 7.31 -0.79
N TRP A 8 -6.31 6.03 -1.06
CA TRP A 8 -5.24 5.24 -0.48
C TRP A 8 -4.03 5.27 -1.39
N VAL A 9 -2.86 5.42 -0.78
CA VAL A 9 -1.57 5.16 -1.40
C VAL A 9 -1.05 3.86 -0.82
N LEU A 10 -0.97 2.83 -1.66
CA LEU A 10 -0.55 1.48 -1.29
C LEU A 10 0.89 1.27 -1.74
N ALA A 11 1.72 0.68 -0.88
CA ALA A 11 2.97 0.03 -1.31
C ALA A 11 2.65 -1.39 -1.79
N LEU A 12 3.27 -1.78 -2.90
CA LEU A 12 3.11 -3.11 -3.47
C LEU A 12 4.35 -3.93 -3.19
N GLY A 13 4.15 -5.11 -2.62
CA GLY A 13 5.17 -6.13 -2.44
C GLY A 13 5.11 -7.18 -3.55
N GLY A 14 5.90 -8.24 -3.34
CA GLY A 14 5.97 -9.37 -4.25
C GLY A 14 4.67 -10.20 -4.28
N PRO A 15 4.52 -11.04 -5.33
CA PRO A 15 3.45 -12.01 -5.43
C PRO A 15 3.62 -13.13 -4.39
N TYR A 16 2.51 -13.79 -4.05
CA TYR A 16 2.44 -14.97 -3.20
C TYR A 16 1.34 -15.92 -3.71
N ASP A 17 1.38 -17.17 -3.27
CA ASP A 17 0.32 -18.16 -3.45
C ASP A 17 -0.76 -17.92 -2.37
N PRO A 18 -2.01 -17.66 -2.75
CA PRO A 18 -3.08 -17.37 -1.79
C PRO A 18 -3.35 -18.52 -0.81
N ASP A 19 -3.03 -19.77 -1.19
CA ASP A 19 -3.21 -20.95 -0.37
C ASP A 19 -1.99 -21.23 0.54
N ASP A 20 -0.88 -20.51 0.36
CA ASP A 20 0.32 -20.60 1.19
C ASP A 20 0.40 -19.43 2.18
N PHE A 21 0.01 -19.71 3.43
CA PHE A 21 0.04 -18.72 4.51
C PHE A 21 1.47 -18.21 4.82
N ASP A 22 2.47 -19.08 4.79
CA ASP A 22 3.84 -18.76 5.19
C ASP A 22 4.51 -17.87 4.15
N GLN A 23 4.31 -18.18 2.86
CA GLN A 23 4.80 -17.33 1.78
C GLN A 23 4.18 -15.93 1.85
N ARG A 24 2.88 -15.87 2.12
CA ARG A 24 2.12 -14.64 2.27
C ARG A 24 2.62 -13.78 3.43
N GLU A 25 2.95 -14.37 4.56
CA GLU A 25 3.55 -13.63 5.68
C GLU A 25 4.99 -13.20 5.37
N ALA A 26 5.78 -14.05 4.70
CA ALA A 26 7.14 -13.72 4.30
C ALA A 26 7.21 -12.49 3.38
N VAL A 27 6.33 -12.40 2.37
CA VAL A 27 6.29 -11.23 1.47
C VAL A 27 5.84 -9.95 2.19
N ARG A 28 4.97 -10.07 3.21
CA ARG A 28 4.54 -8.93 4.04
C ARG A 28 5.68 -8.39 4.90
N VAL A 29 6.38 -9.30 5.58
CA VAL A 29 7.56 -8.96 6.39
C VAL A 29 8.62 -8.31 5.52
N ARG A 30 8.90 -8.88 4.34
CA ARG A 30 9.85 -8.32 3.38
C ARG A 30 9.47 -6.91 2.94
N LEU A 31 8.23 -6.69 2.50
CA LEU A 31 7.76 -5.36 2.10
C LEU A 31 7.93 -4.34 3.22
N ARG A 32 7.58 -4.73 4.46
CA ARG A 32 7.76 -3.86 5.63
C ARG A 32 9.23 -3.50 5.88
N GLN A 33 10.13 -4.47 5.74
CA GLN A 33 11.57 -4.24 5.88
C GLN A 33 12.10 -3.30 4.80
N GLU A 34 11.70 -3.49 3.54
CA GLU A 34 12.08 -2.63 2.41
C GLU A 34 11.63 -1.17 2.62
N LEU A 35 10.42 -0.96 3.14
CA LEU A 35 9.91 0.37 3.50
C LEU A 35 10.69 0.98 4.67
N LEU A 36 10.99 0.18 5.71
CA LEU A 36 11.73 0.64 6.88
C LEU A 36 13.17 1.05 6.54
N LEU A 37 13.85 0.32 5.66
CA LEU A 37 15.19 0.68 5.15
C LEU A 37 15.19 2.04 4.44
N GLN A 38 14.04 2.45 3.92
CA GLN A 38 13.82 3.75 3.32
C GLN A 38 13.19 4.76 4.29
N ALA A 39 13.10 4.47 5.58
CA ALA A 39 12.44 5.34 6.57
C ALA A 39 11.01 5.74 6.17
N ILE A 40 10.31 4.87 5.42
CA ILE A 40 8.90 5.05 5.08
C ILE A 40 8.09 4.31 6.13
N VAL A 41 7.30 5.07 6.90
CA VAL A 41 6.44 4.53 7.95
C VAL A 41 4.98 4.69 7.49
N PRO A 42 4.19 3.60 7.45
CA PRO A 42 2.76 3.69 7.19
C PRO A 42 2.04 4.50 8.26
N ASP A 43 1.10 5.35 7.86
CA ASP A 43 0.21 6.05 8.78
C ASP A 43 -0.72 5.04 9.51
N GLU A 44 -1.12 3.98 8.80
CA GLU A 44 -1.93 2.88 9.33
C GLU A 44 -1.40 1.53 8.82
N TYR A 45 -1.33 0.51 9.69
CA TYR A 45 -0.88 -0.84 9.30
C TYR A 45 -2.04 -1.67 8.70
N VAL A 46 -2.59 -1.22 7.58
CA VAL A 46 -3.71 -1.88 6.89
C VAL A 46 -3.20 -2.66 5.68
N TRP A 47 -3.30 -3.98 5.75
CA TRP A 47 -3.03 -4.85 4.60
C TRP A 47 -4.27 -4.99 3.73
N VAL A 48 -4.09 -4.78 2.42
CA VAL A 48 -5.15 -4.95 1.43
C VAL A 48 -4.98 -6.28 0.73
N TRP A 49 -6.10 -6.96 0.54
CA TRP A 49 -6.21 -8.17 -0.27
C TRP A 49 -6.92 -7.79 -1.57
N ASP A 50 -6.32 -8.14 -2.70
CA ASP A 50 -6.98 -8.12 -4.00
C ASP A 50 -6.74 -9.44 -4.75
N GLU A 51 -7.31 -9.54 -5.94
CA GLU A 51 -7.19 -10.72 -6.81
C GLU A 51 -5.80 -10.86 -7.44
N GLU A 52 -4.88 -9.90 -7.25
CA GLU A 52 -3.54 -9.97 -7.82
C GLU A 52 -2.58 -10.86 -7.03
N ASN A 53 -3.03 -11.44 -5.90
CA ASN A 53 -2.24 -12.33 -5.05
C ASN A 53 -0.86 -11.74 -4.71
N ARG A 54 -0.83 -10.43 -4.38
CA ARG A 54 0.38 -9.70 -4.04
C ARG A 54 0.21 -8.90 -2.77
N ALA A 55 1.30 -8.74 -2.01
CA ALA A 55 1.22 -8.06 -0.73
C ALA A 55 0.97 -6.56 -0.95
N GLN A 56 -0.02 -5.98 -0.27
CA GLN A 56 -0.34 -4.56 -0.39
C GLN A 56 -0.54 -3.92 0.98
N LEU A 57 0.15 -2.81 1.22
CA LEU A 57 0.08 -2.10 2.49
C LEU A 57 -0.31 -0.65 2.27
N VAL A 58 -1.36 -0.18 2.95
CA VAL A 58 -1.73 1.24 2.94
C VAL A 58 -0.63 2.03 3.64
N LEU A 59 0.01 2.94 2.91
CA LEU A 59 1.00 3.85 3.49
C LEU A 59 0.36 5.12 4.03
N ARG A 60 -0.66 5.62 3.34
CA ARG A 60 -1.30 6.89 3.66
C ARG A 60 -2.70 6.97 3.07
N VAL A 61 -3.57 7.70 3.78
CA VAL A 61 -4.88 8.10 3.29
C VAL A 61 -4.92 9.59 3.01
N CYS A 62 -5.19 9.96 1.77
CA CYS A 62 -5.22 11.33 1.29
C CYS A 62 -6.66 11.82 1.05
N PRO A 63 -6.96 13.10 1.31
CA PRO A 63 -8.30 13.67 1.09
C PRO A 63 -8.61 13.96 -0.39
N THR A 64 -7.59 13.99 -1.26
CA THR A 64 -7.72 14.26 -2.69
C THR A 64 -6.82 13.36 -3.50
N ARG A 65 -7.21 13.12 -4.76
CA ARG A 65 -6.42 12.33 -5.72
C ARG A 65 -5.03 12.95 -5.96
N ALA A 66 -4.97 14.27 -6.15
CA ALA A 66 -3.72 14.97 -6.41
C ALA A 66 -2.71 14.83 -5.26
N ALA A 67 -3.17 14.86 -4.00
CA ALA A 67 -2.30 14.61 -2.86
C ALA A 67 -1.78 13.16 -2.82
N ALA A 68 -2.63 12.18 -3.16
CA ALA A 68 -2.23 10.78 -3.27
C ALA A 68 -1.20 10.56 -4.39
N GLU A 69 -1.43 11.14 -5.57
CA GLU A 69 -0.52 11.04 -6.72
C GLU A 69 0.83 11.71 -6.46
N SER A 70 0.85 12.88 -5.79
CA SER A 70 2.10 13.55 -5.40
C SER A 70 2.92 12.68 -4.44
N TYR A 71 2.28 12.07 -3.45
CA TYR A 71 2.97 11.16 -2.53
C TYR A 71 3.43 9.87 -3.23
N ALA A 72 2.61 9.32 -4.13
CA ALA A 72 2.99 8.16 -4.93
C ALA A 72 4.22 8.48 -5.80
N ALA A 73 4.26 9.62 -6.49
CA ALA A 73 5.41 10.03 -7.28
C ALA A 73 6.69 10.16 -6.44
N TYR A 74 6.58 10.72 -5.23
CA TYR A 74 7.69 10.77 -4.27
C TYR A 74 8.21 9.36 -3.93
N LEU A 75 7.32 8.40 -3.67
CA LEU A 75 7.68 7.02 -3.34
C LEU A 75 8.28 6.25 -4.53
N THR A 76 7.71 6.41 -5.73
CA THR A 76 8.24 5.84 -6.96
C THR A 76 9.66 6.35 -7.24
N GLY A 77 9.92 7.64 -6.98
CA GLY A 77 11.26 8.23 -7.09
C GLY A 77 12.29 7.63 -6.12
N ARG A 78 11.84 6.89 -5.10
CA ARG A 78 12.68 6.14 -4.15
C ARG A 78 12.77 4.65 -4.46
N GLY A 79 12.12 4.20 -5.53
CA GLY A 79 12.11 2.80 -5.96
C GLY A 79 11.02 1.95 -5.29
N VAL A 80 10.02 2.55 -4.66
CA VAL A 80 8.87 1.83 -4.11
C VAL A 80 7.79 1.71 -5.18
N GLU A 81 7.34 0.49 -5.46
CA GLU A 81 6.18 0.28 -6.32
C GLU A 81 4.90 0.65 -5.56
N VAL A 82 4.08 1.51 -6.15
CA VAL A 82 2.91 2.09 -5.47
C VAL A 82 1.66 2.09 -6.34
N ARG A 83 0.50 2.03 -5.68
CA ARG A 83 -0.82 2.12 -6.29
C ARG A 83 -1.66 3.17 -5.59
N VAL A 84 -2.34 4.01 -6.38
CA VAL A 84 -3.34 4.96 -5.87
C VAL A 84 -4.73 4.43 -6.17
N CYS A 85 -5.53 4.20 -5.14
CA CYS A 85 -6.91 3.76 -5.30
C CYS A 85 -7.87 4.60 -4.47
N ARG A 86 -9.13 4.68 -4.91
CA ARG A 86 -10.19 5.33 -4.14
C ARG A 86 -10.68 4.32 -3.10
N MET A 87 -10.70 4.72 -1.83
CA MET A 87 -11.32 3.93 -0.76
C MET A 87 -12.81 3.79 -1.09
N GLN A 88 -13.23 2.59 -1.46
CA GLN A 88 -14.63 2.21 -1.51
C GLN A 88 -14.86 1.37 -0.27
N ARG A 89 -15.62 1.91 0.68
CA ARG A 89 -16.09 1.14 1.82
C ARG A 89 -17.37 0.45 1.34
N GLU A 90 -17.35 -0.87 1.23
CA GLU A 90 -18.57 -1.66 1.16
C GLU A 90 -19.28 -1.65 2.52
#